data_AF-A0A2X2C2F9-F1
#
_entry.id   AF-A0A2X2C2F9-F1
#
_cell.length_a   1.000
_cell.length_b   1.000
_cell.length_c   1.000
_cell.angle_alpha   90.00
_cell.angle_beta   90.00
_cell.angle_gamma   90.00
#
_symmetry.space_group_name_H-M   'P 1'
#
loop_
_entity.id
_entity.type
_entity.pdbx_description
1 polymer ?
#
loop_
_entity_poly.entity_id
_entity_poly.type
_entity_poly.pdbx_seq_one_letter_code
_entity_poly.pdbx_strand_id
1 'polypeptide(L)' 'MTIVQVILPVPLFSSFDYLLPEGCAMPTIGCRVVVPFGKQRRSIGIVKGFSSHSEFPIEKTETY' A
#
# COMPACT_ATOMS: atom_id res chain seq x y z
N MET A 1 -5.66 9.95 -7.97
CA MET A 1 -4.72 9.38 -6.99
C MET A 1 -4.61 7.89 -7.25
N THR A 2 -3.39 7.34 -7.32
CA THR A 2 -3.18 5.92 -7.57
C THR A 2 -3.06 5.19 -6.24
N ILE A 3 -3.90 4.18 -6.03
CA ILE A 3 -3.83 3.32 -4.85
C ILE A 3 -3.01 2.08 -5.21
N VAL A 4 -2.06 1.73 -4.35
CA VAL A 4 -1.23 0.54 -4.46
C VAL A 4 -1.67 -0.45 -3.40
N GLN A 5 -2.05 -1.64 -3.86
CA GLN A 5 -2.44 -2.73 -2.99
C GLN A 5 -1.21 -3.52 -2.60
N VAL A 6 -0.92 -3.59 -1.31
CA VAL A 6 0.28 -4.22 -0.76
C VAL A 6 -0.11 -5.34 0.19
N ILE A 7 0.47 -6.53 0.00
CA ILE A 7 0.35 -7.66 0.93
C ILE A 7 1.48 -7.56 1.95
N LEU A 8 1.13 -7.69 3.23
CA LEU A 8 2.07 -7.64 4.35
C LEU A 8 2.25 -9.02 5.01
N PRO A 9 3.42 -9.32 5.61
CA PRO A 9 3.69 -10.55 6.33
C PRO A 9 3.05 -10.53 7.73
N VAL A 10 1.73 -10.41 7.78
CA VAL A 10 0.90 -10.38 8.99
C VAL A 10 -0.17 -11.46 8.90
N PRO A 11 -0.75 -11.94 10.02
CA PRO A 11 -1.75 -13.01 9.99
C PRO A 11 -3.13 -12.49 9.56
N LEU A 12 -3.19 -11.82 8.40
CA LEU A 12 -4.41 -11.30 7.79
C LEU A 12 -4.41 -11.68 6.31
N PHE A 13 -5.49 -12.30 5.84
CA PHE A 13 -5.68 -12.70 4.45
C PHE A 13 -6.23 -11.54 3.60
N SER A 14 -5.64 -10.35 3.72
CA SER A 14 -6.09 -9.14 3.02
C SER A 14 -4.90 -8.33 2.49
N SER A 15 -5.13 -7.59 1.40
CA SER A 15 -4.22 -6.53 0.96
C SER A 15 -4.55 -5.22 1.67
N PHE A 16 -3.55 -4.35 1.77
CA PHE A 16 -3.66 -3.02 2.35
C PHE A 16 -3.49 -1.98 1.25
N ASP A 17 -4.39 -1.01 1.23
CA ASP A 17 -4.36 0.10 0.28
C ASP A 17 -3.40 1.17 0.79
N TYR A 18 -2.51 1.63 -0.08
CA TYR A 18 -1.60 2.74 0.18
C TYR A 18 -1.64 3.75 -0.96
N LEU A 19 -1.49 5.03 -0.64
CA LEU A 19 -1.43 6.09 -1.65
C LEU A 19 -0.02 6.21 -2.21
N LEU A 20 0.10 6.16 -3.54
CA LEU A 20 1.35 6.48 -4.23
C LEU A 20 1.60 8.00 -4.13
N PRO A 21 2.73 8.44 -3.53
CA PRO A 21 3.09 9.85 -3.51
C PRO A 21 3.19 10.44 -4.92
N GLU A 22 2.82 11.70 -5.06
CA GLU A 22 3.05 12.43 -6.31
C GLU A 22 4.56 12.50 -6.63
N GLY A 23 4.93 12.21 -7.87
CA GLY A 23 6.32 12.21 -8.32
C GLY A 23 7.08 10.89 -8.10
N CYS A 24 6.49 9.91 -7.40
CA CYS A 24 7.07 8.56 -7.32
C CYS A 24 6.75 7.73 -8.57
N ALA A 25 7.71 6.92 -9.00
CA ALA A 25 7.51 5.95 -10.08
C ALA A 25 6.49 4.89 -9.66
N MET A 26 5.67 4.44 -10.60
CA MET A 26 4.72 3.35 -10.37
C MET A 26 5.50 2.05 -10.10
N PRO A 27 5.32 1.41 -8.94
CA PRO A 27 6.03 0.17 -8.64
C PRO A 27 5.57 -0.95 -9.57
N THR A 28 6.34 -2.02 -9.65
CA THR A 28 5.95 -3.21 -10.43
C THR A 28 5.20 -4.20 -9.54
N ILE A 29 4.17 -4.86 -10.08
CA ILE A 29 3.48 -5.95 -9.38
C ILE A 29 4.50 -7.05 -9.03
N GLY A 30 4.45 -7.54 -7.79
CA GLY A 30 5.40 -8.52 -7.26
C GLY A 30 6.68 -7.92 -6.68
N CYS A 31 6.93 -6.61 -6.82
CA CYS A 31 8.08 -5.97 -6.18
C CYS A 31 7.86 -5.79 -4.68
N ARG A 32 8.97 -5.64 -3.94
CA ARG A 32 8.95 -5.30 -2.52
C ARG A 32 8.88 -3.80 -2.35
N VAL A 33 8.01 -3.35 -1.46
CA VAL A 33 7.86 -1.94 -1.07
C VAL A 33 7.94 -1.82 0.45
N VAL A 34 8.46 -0.70 0.93
CA VAL A 34 8.41 -0.35 2.35
C VAL A 34 7.21 0.53 2.55
N VAL A 35 6.33 0.16 3.47
CA VAL A 35 5.10 0.89 3.75
C VAL A 35 4.98 1.17 5.25
N PRO A 36 4.33 2.27 5.67
CA PRO A 36 3.95 2.45 7.06
C PRO A 36 2.95 1.37 7.48
N PHE A 37 3.09 0.86 8.70
CA PHE A 37 2.19 -0.14 9.26
C PHE A 37 1.98 0.11 10.75
N GLY A 38 0.86 0.76 11.10
CA GLY A 38 0.60 1.27 12.44
C GLY A 38 1.37 2.56 12.75
N LYS A 39 1.29 3.04 14.00
CA LYS A 39 1.68 4.42 14.36
C LYS A 39 3.17 4.78 14.17
N GLN A 40 4.08 3.81 14.26
CA GLN A 40 5.54 4.09 14.27
C GLN A 40 6.37 2.99 13.60
N ARG A 41 5.75 2.07 12.87
CA ARG A 41 6.47 0.94 12.26
C ARG A 41 6.36 1.01 10.76
N ARG A 42 7.42 0.53 10.10
CA ARG A 42 7.43 0.26 8.67
C ARG A 42 7.50 -1.25 8.50
N SER A 43 6.86 -1.74 7.44
CA SER A 43 6.90 -3.14 7.07
C SER A 43 7.27 -3.28 5.60
N ILE A 44 7.92 -4.39 5.26
CA ILE A 44 8.18 -4.74 3.87
C ILE A 44 6.99 -5.55 3.38
N GLY A 45 6.34 -5.06 2.32
CA GLY A 45 5.24 -5.74 1.66
C GLY A 45 5.52 -6.03 0.19
N ILE A 46 4.60 -6.72 -0.45
CA ILE A 46 4.66 -7.05 -1.88
C ILE A 46 3.48 -6.38 -2.59
N VAL A 47 3.75 -5.71 -3.71
CA VAL A 47 2.72 -5.10 -4.53
C VAL A 47 1.87 -6.18 -5.20
N LYS A 48 0.58 -6.22 -4.88
CA LYS A 48 -0.42 -7.11 -5.49
C LYS A 48 -1.00 -6.51 -6.76
N GLY A 49 -1.21 -5.19 -6.79
CA GLY A 49 -1.89 -4.52 -7.88
C GLY A 49 -2.20 -3.05 -7.56
N PHE A 50 -3.04 -2.46 -8.39
CA PHE A 50 -3.41 -1.06 -8.33
C PHE A 50 -4.93 -0.92 -8.37
N SER A 51 -5.45 0.11 -7.72
CA SER A 51 -6.86 0.47 -7.79
C SER A 51 -7.03 1.96 -8.04
N SER A 52 -8.10 2.31 -8.78
CA SER A 52 -8.59 3.69 -8.90
C SER A 52 -9.63 4.05 -7.83
N HIS A 53 -10.08 3.07 -7.04
CA HIS A 53 -11.07 3.22 -5.97
C HIS A 53 -10.58 2.50 -4.69
N SER A 54 -10.60 3.17 -3.54
CA SER A 54 -10.43 2.48 -2.26
C SER A 54 -11.80 2.08 -1.74
N GLU A 55 -11.95 0.85 -1.29
CA GLU A 55 -13.13 0.40 -0.53
C GLU A 55 -13.18 1.01 0.88
N PHE A 56 -12.11 1.67 1.31
CA PHE A 56 -12.00 2.34 2.60
C PHE A 56 -11.95 3.87 2.44
N PRO A 57 -12.44 4.66 3.41
CA PRO A 57 -12.34 6.11 3.36
C PRO A 57 -10.88 6.56 3.20
N ILE A 58 -10.61 7.35 2.17
CA ILE A 58 -9.28 7.84 1.79
C ILE A 58 -8.59 8.60 2.95
N GLU A 59 -9.38 9.18 3.86
CA GLU A 59 -8.90 9.87 5.07
C GLU A 59 -8.12 9.00 6.06
N LYS A 60 -8.14 7.67 5.88
CA LYS A 60 -7.41 6.72 6.74
C LYS A 60 -6.24 6.01 6.03
N THR A 61 -5.95 6.41 4.79
CA THR A 61 -4.94 5.76 3.95
C THR A 61 -3.59 6.44 4.13
N GLU A 62 -2.63 5.73 4.73
CA GLU A 62 -1.26 6.21 4.89
C GLU A 62 -0.53 6.23 3.53
N THR A 63 0.38 7.19 3.35
CA THR A 63 1.22 7.31 2.13
C THR A 63 2.48 6.46 2.28
N TYR A 64 2.95 5.78 1.23
CA TYR A 64 4.12 4.89 1.27
C TYR A 64 5.39 5.47 0.63
#